data_AF-A0A9Q7WGY6-F1
#
_entry.id   AF-A0A9Q7WGY6-F1
#
_cell.length_a   1.000
_cell.length_b   1.000
_cell.length_c   1.000
_cell.angle_alpha   90.00
_cell.angle_beta   90.00
_cell.angle_gamma   90.00
#
_symmetry.space_group_name_H-M   'P 1'
#
loop_
_entity.id
_entity.type
_entity.pdbx_description
1 polymer ?
#
loop_
_entity_poly.entity_id
_entity_poly.type
_entity_poly.pdbx_seq_one_letter_code
_entity_poly.pdbx_strand_id
1 'polypeptide(L)'
;MLGSDPIAALFGAGLDARSPQVVWKGYLRKLAAAGCAVTMLGPDVVVPDGLDDETLTVLAELTQRFPSQAAMPEESTGKLSGQGQVDRTGEQINARVTTYYRHITKIVGAQRAPALLDAGVITPSAGIYIPFSHMVAVAVPDGTALAHWRRWAAETSGDLFELHTAPTLLVPGLPGGGVYLFTTPDTGADHQRTAAIGYAPVTGLTFAVGDSIVSAGQVTVPIPPTRMGGAPVMRLGPCRKLPAWLDAALREHGSQSVPLSAA
;
A
#
# COMPACT_ATOMS: atom_id res chain seq x y z
N MET A 1 12.99 -22.66 -7.27
CA MET A 1 11.85 -22.96 -6.35
C MET A 1 11.09 -21.67 -6.10
N LEU A 2 9.83 -21.59 -6.52
CA LEU A 2 8.92 -20.46 -6.26
C LEU A 2 8.55 -20.46 -4.76
N GLY A 3 9.49 -20.04 -3.91
CA GLY A 3 9.17 -19.77 -2.51
C GLY A 3 8.16 -18.64 -2.48
N SER A 4 6.89 -18.93 -2.17
CA SER A 4 5.87 -17.92 -1.99
C SER A 4 6.32 -16.98 -0.87
N ASP A 5 6.54 -15.71 -1.20
CA ASP A 5 6.89 -14.70 -0.23
C ASP A 5 5.85 -14.69 0.90
N PRO A 6 6.22 -14.70 2.20
CA PRO A 6 5.28 -14.64 3.31
C PRO A 6 4.26 -13.50 3.18
N ILE A 7 4.63 -12.40 2.53
CA ILE A 7 3.74 -11.26 2.27
C ILE A 7 2.63 -11.63 1.27
N ALA A 8 2.93 -12.47 0.27
CA ALA A 8 1.92 -12.94 -0.68
C ALA A 8 0.85 -13.81 -0.01
N ALA A 9 1.24 -14.58 1.01
CA ALA A 9 0.30 -15.33 1.84
C ALA A 9 -0.57 -14.40 2.69
N LEU A 10 0.00 -13.32 3.26
CA LEU A 10 -0.75 -12.33 4.02
C LEU A 10 -1.78 -11.59 3.15
N PHE A 11 -1.40 -11.12 1.95
CA PHE A 11 -2.36 -10.53 1.01
C PHE A 11 -3.42 -11.52 0.54
N GLY A 12 -3.05 -12.81 0.40
CA GLY A 12 -3.96 -13.86 -0.03
C GLY A 12 -4.97 -14.27 1.05
N ALA A 13 -4.54 -14.31 2.31
CA ALA A 13 -5.44 -14.54 3.43
C ALA A 13 -6.47 -13.41 3.56
N GLY A 14 -6.03 -12.17 3.27
CA GLY A 14 -6.87 -11.00 3.38
C GLY A 14 -7.38 -10.77 4.80
N LEU A 15 -8.37 -9.90 4.90
CA LEU A 15 -9.08 -9.56 6.13
C LEU A 15 -10.48 -9.07 5.72
N ASP A 16 -11.49 -9.14 6.59
CA ASP A 16 -12.72 -8.38 6.34
C ASP A 16 -12.45 -6.91 6.67
N ALA A 17 -12.76 -5.97 5.78
CA ALA A 17 -12.54 -4.55 6.03
C ALA A 17 -13.24 -4.07 7.32
N ARG A 18 -14.37 -4.68 7.69
CA ARG A 18 -15.15 -4.40 8.90
C ARG A 18 -14.54 -5.02 10.17
N SER A 19 -13.43 -5.72 10.05
CA SER A 19 -12.82 -6.39 11.19
C SER A 19 -12.52 -5.39 12.32
N PRO A 20 -12.64 -5.82 13.58
CA PRO A 20 -12.38 -4.94 14.70
C PRO A 20 -10.91 -4.55 14.78
N GLN A 21 -10.66 -3.45 15.49
CA GLN A 21 -9.34 -2.83 15.66
C GLN A 21 -8.22 -3.83 16.04
N VAL A 22 -8.51 -4.82 16.89
CA VAL A 22 -7.53 -5.83 17.33
C VAL A 22 -7.03 -6.70 16.17
N VAL A 23 -7.89 -7.00 15.19
CA VAL A 23 -7.53 -7.82 14.04
C VAL A 23 -6.73 -7.00 13.04
N TRP A 24 -7.10 -5.73 12.81
CA TRP A 24 -6.30 -4.78 12.04
C TRP A 24 -4.88 -4.63 12.59
N LYS A 25 -4.74 -4.45 13.91
CA LYS A 25 -3.42 -4.43 14.57
C LYS A 25 -2.63 -5.71 14.29
N GLY A 26 -3.26 -6.87 14.45
CA GLY A 26 -2.62 -8.16 14.21
C GLY A 26 -2.16 -8.33 12.77
N TYR A 27 -3.00 -7.93 11.81
CA TYR A 27 -2.69 -8.00 10.38
C TYR A 27 -1.53 -7.09 9.99
N LEU A 28 -1.59 -5.80 10.35
CA LEU A 28 -0.54 -4.84 10.02
C LEU A 28 0.79 -5.19 10.71
N ARG A 29 0.76 -5.70 11.95
CA ARG A 29 1.96 -6.20 12.63
C ARG A 29 2.61 -7.36 11.91
N LYS A 30 1.84 -8.27 11.32
CA LYS A 30 2.37 -9.39 10.52
C LYS A 30 3.04 -8.87 9.25
N LEU A 31 2.48 -7.85 8.61
CA LEU A 31 3.12 -7.20 7.46
C LEU A 31 4.43 -6.52 7.84
N ALA A 32 4.46 -5.81 8.96
CA ALA A 32 5.69 -5.18 9.46
C ALA A 32 6.75 -6.20 9.87
N ALA A 33 6.36 -7.31 10.51
CA ALA A 33 7.26 -8.42 10.81
C ALA A 33 7.81 -9.10 9.53
N ALA A 34 7.11 -8.96 8.41
CA ALA A 34 7.56 -9.41 7.09
C ALA A 34 8.40 -8.35 6.35
N GLY A 35 8.72 -7.21 6.98
CA GLY A 35 9.58 -6.15 6.43
C GLY A 35 8.84 -4.99 5.76
N CYS A 36 7.50 -4.93 5.84
CA CYS A 36 6.75 -3.81 5.30
C CYS A 36 6.74 -2.61 6.24
N ALA A 37 6.89 -1.42 5.68
CA ALA A 37 6.48 -0.18 6.32
C ALA A 37 5.03 0.12 5.94
N VAL A 38 4.17 0.35 6.93
CA VAL A 38 2.74 0.53 6.71
C VAL A 38 2.32 1.95 7.06
N THR A 39 1.24 2.41 6.43
CA THR A 39 0.60 3.67 6.78
C THR A 39 -0.91 3.47 6.81
N MET A 40 -1.57 4.10 7.78
CA MET A 40 -3.04 4.16 7.78
C MET A 40 -3.48 5.19 6.76
N LEU A 41 -4.43 4.82 5.92
CA LEU A 41 -5.06 5.71 4.94
C LEU A 41 -6.37 6.24 5.51
N GLY A 42 -6.87 7.36 5.00
CA GLY A 42 -8.22 7.83 5.32
C GLY A 42 -9.27 6.73 5.06
N PRO A 43 -10.31 6.65 5.89
CA PRO A 43 -11.32 5.61 5.78
C PRO A 43 -12.04 5.69 4.43
N ASP A 44 -12.45 4.54 3.92
CA ASP A 44 -13.41 4.50 2.83
C ASP A 44 -14.82 4.64 3.40
N VAL A 45 -15.61 5.54 2.82
CA VAL A 45 -16.96 5.83 3.25
C VAL A 45 -17.93 5.55 2.10
N VAL A 46 -18.90 4.67 2.34
CA VAL A 46 -19.99 4.35 1.41
C VAL A 46 -21.29 4.76 2.05
N VAL A 47 -22.02 5.67 1.42
CA VAL A 47 -23.28 6.21 1.93
C VAL A 47 -24.44 5.37 1.39
N PRO A 48 -25.09 4.51 2.20
CA PRO A 48 -26.31 3.83 1.79
C PRO A 48 -27.49 4.80 1.75
N ASP A 49 -28.53 4.41 1.02
CA ASP A 49 -29.79 5.14 0.97
C ASP A 49 -30.44 5.19 2.37
N GLY A 50 -31.07 6.32 2.70
CA GLY A 50 -31.89 6.46 3.90
C GLY A 50 -31.15 6.81 5.19
N LEU A 51 -29.89 7.24 5.13
CA LEU A 51 -29.23 7.86 6.28
C LEU A 51 -29.81 9.24 6.58
N ASP A 52 -29.89 9.57 7.88
CA ASP A 52 -30.34 10.88 8.33
C ASP A 52 -29.30 11.99 8.05
N ASP A 53 -29.77 13.23 7.96
CA ASP A 53 -28.94 14.40 7.62
C ASP A 53 -27.77 14.62 8.59
N GLU A 54 -27.95 14.27 9.87
CA GLU A 54 -26.90 14.42 10.88
C GLU A 54 -25.77 13.41 10.63
N THR A 55 -26.13 12.15 10.33
CA THR A 55 -25.17 11.11 9.94
C THR A 55 -24.44 11.49 8.64
N LEU A 56 -25.15 12.01 7.64
CA LEU A 56 -24.53 12.48 6.40
C LEU A 56 -23.51 13.61 6.65
N THR A 57 -23.85 14.54 7.54
CA THR A 57 -22.97 15.67 7.89
C THR A 57 -21.67 15.19 8.54
N VAL A 58 -21.73 14.26 9.50
CA VAL A 58 -20.50 13.76 10.14
C VAL A 58 -19.66 12.88 9.21
N LEU A 59 -20.28 12.14 8.28
CA LEU A 59 -19.56 11.39 7.25
C LEU A 59 -18.86 12.31 6.24
N ALA A 60 -19.50 13.43 5.88
CA ALA A 60 -18.88 14.47 5.06
C ALA A 60 -17.68 15.13 5.77
N GLU A 61 -17.83 15.47 7.06
CA GLU A 61 -16.71 16.00 7.86
C GLU A 61 -15.55 15.00 7.94
N LEU A 62 -15.87 13.70 8.16
CA LEU A 62 -14.87 12.65 8.24
C LEU A 62 -14.05 12.54 6.95
N THR A 63 -14.72 12.51 5.79
CA THR A 63 -14.05 12.38 4.48
C THR A 63 -13.32 13.65 4.06
N GLN A 64 -13.81 14.83 4.45
CA GLN A 64 -13.10 16.09 4.24
C GLN A 64 -11.78 16.14 5.02
N ARG A 65 -11.81 15.71 6.29
CA ARG A 65 -10.64 15.76 7.17
C ARG A 65 -9.65 14.62 6.92
N PHE A 66 -10.16 13.44 6.58
CA PHE A 66 -9.37 12.25 6.27
C PHE A 66 -9.81 11.66 4.92
N PRO A 67 -9.34 12.25 3.80
CA PRO A 67 -9.69 11.76 2.47
C PRO A 67 -9.27 10.31 2.27
N SER A 68 -10.14 9.52 1.63
CA SER A 68 -9.80 8.14 1.25
C SER A 68 -8.53 8.12 0.39
N GLN A 69 -7.72 7.08 0.57
CA GLN A 69 -6.42 6.87 -0.11
C GLN A 69 -5.30 7.86 0.27
N ALA A 70 -5.58 8.92 1.01
CA ALA A 70 -4.55 9.80 1.56
C ALA A 70 -4.02 9.24 2.89
N ALA A 71 -2.73 9.44 3.19
CA ALA A 71 -2.18 9.07 4.48
C ALA A 71 -2.83 9.89 5.61
N MET A 72 -3.16 9.22 6.71
CA MET A 72 -3.68 9.89 7.92
C MET A 72 -2.65 10.89 8.43
N PRO A 73 -3.05 12.10 8.87
CA PRO A 73 -2.13 13.15 9.25
C PRO A 73 -1.22 12.74 10.42
N GLU A 74 -0.08 13.42 10.53
CA GLU A 74 0.84 13.21 11.64
C GLU A 74 0.20 13.57 12.97
N GLU A 75 0.60 12.84 14.02
CA GLU A 75 0.12 13.10 15.36
C GLU A 75 1.04 14.10 16.06
N SER A 76 0.48 15.22 16.50
CA SER A 76 1.22 16.25 17.22
C SER A 76 1.33 15.98 18.73
N THR A 77 0.70 14.93 19.24
CA THR A 77 0.63 14.63 20.68
C THR A 77 0.63 13.13 20.97
N GLY A 78 0.92 12.76 22.23
CA GLY A 78 0.88 11.38 22.70
C GLY A 78 2.05 10.51 22.22
N LYS A 79 1.86 9.18 22.21
CA LYS A 79 2.92 8.20 21.89
C LYS A 79 3.46 8.27 20.46
N LEU A 80 2.73 8.93 19.55
CA LEU A 80 3.10 9.10 18.15
C LEU A 80 3.64 10.51 17.86
N SER A 81 3.74 11.37 18.89
CA SER A 81 4.27 12.74 18.75
C SER A 81 5.68 12.72 18.19
N GLY A 82 5.91 13.47 17.11
CA GLY A 82 7.20 13.52 16.42
C GLY A 82 7.52 12.28 15.59
N GLN A 83 6.59 11.32 15.50
CA GLN A 83 6.67 10.20 14.57
C GLN A 83 5.93 10.58 13.29
N GLY A 84 6.52 10.26 12.14
CA GLY A 84 5.86 10.45 10.83
C GLY A 84 4.64 9.54 10.65
N GLN A 85 4.10 9.51 9.43
CA GLN A 85 2.89 8.74 9.08
C GLN A 85 3.17 7.25 8.76
N VAL A 86 4.44 6.86 8.77
CA VAL A 86 4.91 5.53 8.37
C VAL A 86 5.37 4.75 9.59
N ASP A 87 4.74 3.61 9.83
CA ASP A 87 4.96 2.75 10.98
C ASP A 87 5.67 1.46 10.55
N ARG A 88 6.75 1.09 11.25
CA ARG A 88 7.57 -0.10 10.95
C ARG A 88 7.66 -1.09 12.10
N THR A 89 7.30 -0.67 13.31
CA THR A 89 7.31 -1.53 14.49
C THR A 89 5.91 -1.86 14.97
N GLY A 90 5.76 -2.99 15.67
CA GLY A 90 4.46 -3.39 16.20
C GLY A 90 3.90 -2.42 17.25
N GLU A 91 4.76 -1.72 17.98
CA GLU A 91 4.35 -0.69 18.95
C GLU A 91 3.78 0.54 18.26
N GLN A 92 4.46 1.03 17.22
CA GLN A 92 3.98 2.14 16.39
C GLN A 92 2.62 1.81 15.77
N ILE A 93 2.49 0.63 15.17
CA ILE A 93 1.24 0.16 14.56
C ILE A 93 0.12 0.08 15.60
N ASN A 94 0.38 -0.48 16.78
CA ASN A 94 -0.64 -0.57 17.84
C ASN A 94 -1.11 0.82 18.27
N ALA A 95 -0.19 1.78 18.41
CA ALA A 95 -0.52 3.16 18.74
C ALA A 95 -1.30 3.83 17.61
N ARG A 96 -0.84 3.72 16.35
CA ARG A 96 -1.48 4.31 15.17
C ARG A 96 -2.89 3.83 14.98
N VAL A 97 -3.10 2.53 14.96
CA VAL A 97 -4.45 1.95 14.78
C VAL A 97 -5.37 2.37 15.94
N THR A 98 -4.86 2.53 17.16
CA THR A 98 -5.67 3.06 18.27
C THR A 98 -6.07 4.51 18.06
N THR A 99 -5.12 5.33 17.67
CA THR A 99 -5.37 6.75 17.37
C THR A 99 -6.31 6.92 16.18
N TYR A 100 -6.16 6.10 15.15
CA TYR A 100 -7.01 6.08 13.96
C TYR A 100 -8.50 5.92 14.30
N TYR A 101 -8.86 4.85 15.01
CA TYR A 101 -10.25 4.62 15.41
C TYR A 101 -10.74 5.70 16.38
N ARG A 102 -9.87 6.22 17.25
CA ARG A 102 -10.23 7.35 18.13
C ARG A 102 -10.59 8.60 17.33
N HIS A 103 -9.87 8.91 16.25
CA HIS A 103 -10.17 10.06 15.39
C HIS A 103 -11.50 9.89 14.66
N ILE A 104 -11.77 8.70 14.11
CA ILE A 104 -13.08 8.38 13.52
C ILE A 104 -14.18 8.59 14.55
N THR A 105 -14.07 7.97 15.72
CA THR A 105 -15.07 8.06 16.79
C THR A 105 -15.25 9.49 17.30
N LYS A 106 -14.20 10.31 17.32
CA LYS A 106 -14.27 11.71 17.75
C LYS A 106 -15.13 12.56 16.80
N ILE A 107 -15.04 12.32 15.50
CA ILE A 107 -15.82 13.07 14.48
C ILE A 107 -17.24 12.52 14.40
N VAL A 108 -17.37 11.20 14.26
CA VAL A 108 -18.65 10.53 14.02
C VAL A 108 -19.52 10.44 15.29
N GLY A 109 -18.88 10.46 16.46
CA GLY A 109 -19.52 10.30 17.76
C GLY A 109 -19.53 8.85 18.26
N ALA A 110 -19.32 8.69 19.58
CA ALA A 110 -19.19 7.38 20.23
C ALA A 110 -20.41 6.48 20.12
N GLN A 111 -21.61 7.07 19.96
CA GLN A 111 -22.86 6.31 19.82
C GLN A 111 -23.07 5.77 18.40
N ARG A 112 -22.65 6.52 17.36
CA ARG A 112 -22.89 6.18 15.94
C ARG A 112 -21.76 5.36 15.34
N ALA A 113 -20.51 5.66 15.70
CA ALA A 113 -19.33 5.06 15.07
C ALA A 113 -19.33 3.52 15.07
N PRO A 114 -19.69 2.81 16.17
CA PRO A 114 -19.73 1.35 16.15
C PRO A 114 -20.69 0.79 15.09
N ALA A 115 -21.91 1.33 15.02
CA ALA A 115 -22.93 0.86 14.07
C ALA A 115 -22.50 1.10 12.61
N LEU A 116 -21.89 2.26 12.32
CA LEU A 116 -21.44 2.60 10.96
C LEU A 116 -20.21 1.77 10.53
N LEU A 117 -19.32 1.42 11.47
CA LEU A 117 -18.20 0.52 11.22
C LEU A 117 -18.67 -0.92 10.97
N ASP A 118 -19.59 -1.42 11.81
CA ASP A 118 -20.14 -2.78 11.69
C ASP A 118 -20.96 -2.95 10.40
N ALA A 119 -21.72 -1.92 10.01
CA ALA A 119 -22.46 -1.90 8.75
C ALA A 119 -21.54 -1.78 7.51
N GLY A 120 -20.26 -1.43 7.69
CA GLY A 120 -19.33 -1.17 6.59
C GLY A 120 -19.59 0.12 5.84
N VAL A 121 -20.34 1.06 6.44
CA VAL A 121 -20.48 2.44 5.95
C VAL A 121 -19.14 3.15 6.05
N ILE A 122 -18.41 2.91 7.14
CA ILE A 122 -17.03 3.35 7.32
C ILE A 122 -16.16 2.09 7.33
N THR A 123 -15.16 2.02 6.45
CA THR A 123 -14.17 0.94 6.48
C THR A 123 -12.76 1.50 6.64
N PRO A 124 -11.96 0.98 7.60
CA PRO A 124 -10.55 1.32 7.72
C PRO A 124 -9.77 0.94 6.47
N SER A 125 -8.74 1.75 6.20
CA SER A 125 -7.88 1.58 5.03
C SER A 125 -6.42 1.68 5.44
N ALA A 126 -5.56 0.96 4.74
CA ALA A 126 -4.11 0.99 4.97
C ALA A 126 -3.36 0.74 3.66
N GLY A 127 -2.10 1.14 3.65
CA GLY A 127 -1.20 0.89 2.54
C GLY A 127 0.21 0.54 2.99
N ILE A 128 0.99 0.02 2.05
CA ILE A 128 2.41 -0.21 2.19
C ILE A 128 3.15 0.98 1.60
N TYR A 129 4.05 1.56 2.39
CA TYR A 129 4.93 2.62 1.94
C TYR A 129 6.20 2.03 1.35
N ILE A 130 6.33 2.12 0.02
CA ILE A 130 7.32 1.39 -0.78
C ILE A 130 8.77 1.65 -0.36
N PRO A 131 9.24 2.89 -0.11
CA PRO A 131 10.66 3.17 0.17
C PRO A 131 11.26 2.40 1.35
N PHE A 132 10.43 2.03 2.32
CA PHE A 132 10.88 1.38 3.55
C PHE A 132 10.38 -0.06 3.68
N SER A 133 9.83 -0.62 2.59
CA SER A 133 9.20 -1.94 2.56
C SER A 133 9.95 -2.99 1.77
N HIS A 134 11.18 -2.68 1.31
CA HIS A 134 11.96 -3.57 0.43
C HIS A 134 11.14 -4.02 -0.77
N MET A 135 10.49 -3.05 -1.43
CA MET A 135 9.58 -3.31 -2.53
C MET A 135 9.79 -2.34 -3.68
N VAL A 136 9.36 -2.77 -4.85
CA VAL A 136 9.10 -1.95 -6.03
C VAL A 136 7.65 -2.16 -6.41
N ALA A 137 6.96 -1.07 -6.71
CA ALA A 137 5.61 -1.09 -7.25
C ALA A 137 5.61 -0.72 -8.73
N VAL A 138 4.78 -1.39 -9.52
CA VAL A 138 4.46 -0.97 -10.89
C VAL A 138 2.96 -0.70 -10.95
N ALA A 139 2.60 0.57 -11.10
CA ALA A 139 1.22 0.99 -11.29
C ALA A 139 0.90 0.98 -12.79
N VAL A 140 -0.07 0.15 -13.16
CA VAL A 140 -0.56 0.01 -14.53
C VAL A 140 -1.98 0.59 -14.57
N PRO A 141 -2.20 1.71 -15.28
CA PRO A 141 -3.44 2.47 -15.16
C PRO A 141 -4.66 1.76 -15.75
N ASP A 142 -4.48 1.02 -16.83
CA ASP A 142 -5.59 0.35 -17.53
C ASP A 142 -5.16 -0.90 -18.31
N GLY A 143 -6.11 -1.55 -18.99
CA GLY A 143 -5.89 -2.75 -19.79
C GLY A 143 -4.98 -2.55 -21.02
N THR A 144 -4.95 -1.35 -21.60
CA THR A 144 -4.06 -1.02 -22.73
C THR A 144 -2.63 -0.90 -22.24
N ALA A 145 -2.42 -0.16 -21.15
CA ALA A 145 -1.13 -0.05 -20.48
C ALA A 145 -0.65 -1.41 -19.98
N LEU A 146 -1.55 -2.29 -19.54
CA LEU A 146 -1.22 -3.67 -19.14
C LEU A 146 -0.66 -4.49 -20.31
N ALA A 147 -1.23 -4.36 -21.50
CA ALA A 147 -0.70 -5.02 -22.69
C ALA A 147 0.68 -4.48 -23.08
N HIS A 148 0.91 -3.16 -22.96
CA HIS A 148 2.21 -2.55 -23.20
C HIS A 148 3.25 -2.99 -22.17
N TRP A 149 2.91 -2.96 -20.89
CA TRP A 149 3.76 -3.42 -19.79
C TRP A 149 4.22 -4.86 -20.01
N ARG A 150 3.27 -5.77 -20.29
CA ARG A 150 3.54 -7.19 -20.53
C ARG A 150 4.46 -7.41 -21.73
N ARG A 151 4.24 -6.69 -22.82
CA ARG A 151 5.09 -6.75 -24.02
C ARG A 151 6.50 -6.27 -23.71
N TRP A 152 6.64 -5.11 -23.10
CA TRP A 152 7.93 -4.55 -22.71
C TRP A 152 8.69 -5.47 -21.76
N ALA A 153 8.00 -6.04 -20.75
CA ALA A 153 8.58 -6.99 -19.81
C ALA A 153 9.09 -8.25 -20.52
N ALA A 154 8.33 -8.81 -21.46
CA ALA A 154 8.76 -9.97 -22.24
C ALA A 154 9.97 -9.66 -23.14
N GLU A 155 9.97 -8.49 -23.80
CA GLU A 155 11.09 -8.06 -24.66
C GLU A 155 12.36 -7.79 -23.86
N THR A 156 12.25 -7.16 -22.69
CA THR A 156 13.38 -6.78 -21.84
C THR A 156 13.95 -7.98 -21.07
N SER A 157 13.08 -8.90 -20.64
CA SER A 157 13.51 -10.11 -19.91
C SER A 157 13.95 -11.25 -20.84
N GLY A 158 13.49 -11.26 -22.09
CA GLY A 158 13.60 -12.43 -22.99
C GLY A 158 12.68 -13.59 -22.62
N ASP A 159 11.76 -13.40 -21.65
CA ASP A 159 10.82 -14.42 -21.18
C ASP A 159 9.40 -14.15 -21.68
N LEU A 160 8.91 -15.00 -22.59
CA LEU A 160 7.56 -14.91 -23.14
C LEU A 160 6.45 -15.13 -22.09
N PHE A 161 6.75 -15.76 -20.94
CA PHE A 161 5.76 -15.93 -19.88
C PHE A 161 5.33 -14.59 -19.26
N GLU A 162 6.15 -13.53 -19.36
CA GLU A 162 5.78 -12.19 -18.89
C GLU A 162 4.51 -11.66 -19.59
N LEU A 163 4.22 -12.11 -20.82
CA LEU A 163 3.00 -11.79 -21.58
C LEU A 163 1.71 -12.21 -20.87
N HIS A 164 1.79 -13.16 -19.94
CA HIS A 164 0.64 -13.76 -19.27
C HIS A 164 0.58 -13.43 -17.78
N THR A 165 1.50 -12.60 -17.27
CA THR A 165 1.56 -12.29 -15.83
C THR A 165 0.40 -11.40 -15.40
N ALA A 166 -0.18 -11.69 -14.24
CA ALA A 166 -1.23 -10.88 -13.65
C ALA A 166 -0.66 -9.86 -12.65
N PRO A 167 -1.25 -8.65 -12.52
CA PRO A 167 -0.96 -7.75 -11.42
C PRO A 167 -1.09 -8.43 -10.06
N THR A 168 -0.29 -8.02 -9.09
CA THR A 168 -0.40 -8.52 -7.70
C THR A 168 -1.72 -8.09 -7.09
N LEU A 169 -2.11 -6.83 -7.29
CA LEU A 169 -3.31 -6.23 -6.74
C LEU A 169 -4.19 -5.67 -7.86
N LEU A 170 -5.50 -5.91 -7.75
CA LEU A 170 -6.52 -5.16 -8.46
C LEU A 170 -6.99 -4.03 -7.55
N VAL A 171 -6.95 -2.82 -8.09
CA VAL A 171 -7.29 -1.59 -7.39
C VAL A 171 -8.46 -0.96 -8.16
N PRO A 172 -9.59 -0.62 -7.52
CA PRO A 172 -10.79 -0.13 -8.22
C PRO A 172 -10.57 1.08 -9.15
N GLY A 173 -9.57 1.92 -8.86
CA GLY A 173 -9.20 3.07 -9.68
C GLY A 173 -8.35 2.75 -10.93
N LEU A 174 -8.02 1.48 -11.19
CA LEU A 174 -7.14 1.06 -12.30
C LEU A 174 -7.87 0.07 -13.23
N PRO A 175 -8.80 0.53 -14.08
CA PRO A 175 -9.72 -0.34 -14.82
C PRO A 175 -8.99 -1.22 -15.85
N GLY A 176 -8.97 -2.54 -15.60
CA GLY A 176 -8.26 -3.50 -16.46
C GLY A 176 -6.74 -3.52 -16.27
N GLY A 177 -6.20 -2.61 -15.44
CA GLY A 177 -4.81 -2.57 -15.02
C GLY A 177 -4.61 -3.18 -13.63
N GLY A 178 -3.76 -2.57 -12.81
CA GLY A 178 -3.50 -2.99 -11.44
C GLY A 178 -2.12 -2.59 -10.93
N VAL A 179 -1.72 -3.16 -9.80
CA VAL A 179 -0.40 -2.93 -9.21
C VAL A 179 0.38 -4.25 -9.16
N TYR A 180 1.55 -4.28 -9.78
CA TYR A 180 2.53 -5.33 -9.52
C TYR A 180 3.39 -4.94 -8.33
N LEU A 181 3.61 -5.88 -7.41
CA LEU A 181 4.54 -5.72 -6.31
C LEU A 181 5.69 -6.72 -6.46
N PHE A 182 6.89 -6.18 -6.33
CA PHE A 182 8.12 -6.94 -6.38
C PHE A 182 8.90 -6.74 -5.09
N THR A 183 9.22 -7.81 -4.37
CA THR A 183 10.08 -7.75 -3.19
C THR A 183 11.54 -7.71 -3.59
N THR A 184 12.27 -6.74 -3.07
CA THR A 184 13.72 -6.70 -3.14
C THR A 184 14.29 -7.62 -2.05
N PRO A 185 15.54 -8.09 -2.19
CA PRO A 185 16.26 -8.64 -1.06
C PRO A 185 16.21 -7.67 0.13
N ASP A 186 16.13 -8.21 1.34
CA ASP A 186 16.30 -7.42 2.55
C ASP A 186 17.73 -6.87 2.56
N THR A 187 17.84 -5.55 2.47
CA THR A 187 19.11 -4.81 2.53
C THR A 187 19.17 -3.93 3.77
N GLY A 188 18.33 -4.21 4.77
CA GLY A 188 18.29 -3.44 6.01
C GLY A 188 19.66 -3.36 6.67
N ALA A 189 20.01 -2.17 7.16
CA ALA A 189 21.14 -1.95 8.06
C ALA A 189 20.88 -2.43 9.49
N ASP A 190 19.68 -2.95 9.78
CA ASP A 190 19.34 -3.48 11.10
C ASP A 190 20.08 -4.80 11.34
N HIS A 191 20.97 -4.75 12.33
CA HIS A 191 22.00 -5.72 12.73
C HIS A 191 21.55 -7.16 13.06
N GLN A 192 20.40 -7.63 12.57
CA GLN A 192 19.89 -8.98 12.82
C GLN A 192 19.69 -9.83 11.56
N ARG A 193 19.71 -9.25 10.36
CA ARG A 193 19.84 -10.01 9.11
C ARG A 193 20.83 -9.31 8.22
N THR A 194 21.91 -10.00 7.89
CA THR A 194 22.90 -9.50 6.93
C THR A 194 22.16 -9.16 5.66
N ALA A 195 22.22 -7.89 5.23
CA ALA A 195 21.92 -7.53 3.86
C ALA A 195 22.57 -8.59 2.96
N ALA A 196 21.83 -9.12 1.98
CA ALA A 196 22.43 -10.05 1.02
C ALA A 196 23.71 -9.39 0.48
N ILE A 197 24.87 -9.97 0.78
CA ILE A 197 26.18 -9.36 0.54
C ILE A 197 26.22 -8.94 -0.94
N GLY A 198 26.38 -7.63 -1.19
CA GLY A 198 26.46 -7.07 -2.55
C GLY A 198 25.18 -6.49 -3.15
N TYR A 199 24.03 -6.42 -2.45
CA TYR A 199 22.84 -5.76 -2.98
C TYR A 199 22.71 -4.31 -2.47
N ALA A 200 22.84 -3.34 -3.38
CA ALA A 200 22.60 -1.92 -3.05
C ALA A 200 21.08 -1.65 -2.95
N PRO A 201 20.59 -0.88 -1.96
CA PRO A 201 19.18 -0.54 -1.86
C PRO A 201 18.63 0.09 -3.15
N VAL A 202 17.41 -0.31 -3.53
CA VAL A 202 16.66 0.25 -4.65
C VAL A 202 15.62 1.19 -4.04
N THR A 203 15.97 2.46 -3.86
CA THR A 203 15.09 3.46 -3.25
C THR A 203 15.18 4.77 -4.00
N GLY A 204 14.07 5.52 -4.07
CA GLY A 204 14.03 6.84 -4.73
C GLY A 204 14.06 6.80 -6.26
N LEU A 205 14.12 5.61 -6.86
CA LEU A 205 14.15 5.43 -8.32
C LEU A 205 12.73 5.31 -8.86
N THR A 206 12.41 6.04 -9.93
CA THR A 206 11.11 5.96 -10.63
C THR A 206 11.32 6.16 -12.12
N PHE A 207 10.61 5.41 -12.95
CA PHE A 207 10.57 5.63 -14.40
C PHE A 207 9.22 5.18 -14.98
N ALA A 208 8.98 5.53 -16.23
CA ALA A 208 7.76 5.18 -16.96
C ALA A 208 8.03 4.18 -18.09
N VAL A 209 7.08 3.27 -18.32
CA VAL A 209 7.02 2.36 -19.46
C VAL A 209 5.67 2.57 -20.14
N GLY A 210 5.65 3.37 -21.20
CA GLY A 210 4.39 3.94 -21.70
C GLY A 210 3.69 4.68 -20.57
N ASP A 211 2.43 4.33 -20.31
CA ASP A 211 1.62 4.93 -19.23
C ASP A 211 1.79 4.22 -17.86
N SER A 212 2.60 3.15 -17.79
CA SER A 212 2.88 2.45 -16.54
C SER A 212 3.99 3.13 -15.76
N ILE A 213 3.84 3.27 -14.45
CA ILE A 213 4.85 3.87 -13.57
C ILE A 213 5.50 2.78 -12.73
N VAL A 214 6.82 2.61 -12.87
CA VAL A 214 7.65 1.75 -12.02
C VAL A 214 8.28 2.63 -10.94
N SER A 215 8.07 2.33 -9.66
CA SER A 215 8.61 3.14 -8.57
C SER A 215 9.13 2.30 -7.41
N ALA A 216 10.34 2.66 -6.97
CA ALA A 216 10.91 2.39 -5.65
C ALA A 216 10.98 3.69 -4.80
N GLY A 217 10.29 4.74 -5.25
CA GLY A 217 10.20 6.05 -4.62
C GLY A 217 9.03 6.16 -3.64
N GLN A 218 8.69 7.39 -3.26
CA GLN A 218 7.67 7.71 -2.24
C GLN A 218 6.24 7.41 -2.71
N VAL A 219 5.93 6.12 -2.80
CA VAL A 219 4.63 5.61 -3.23
C VAL A 219 4.02 4.80 -2.09
N THR A 220 2.71 4.97 -1.92
CA THR A 220 1.90 4.13 -1.04
C THR A 220 0.99 3.25 -1.89
N VAL A 221 1.05 1.93 -1.66
CA VAL A 221 0.18 0.96 -2.35
C VAL A 221 -0.88 0.46 -1.37
N PRO A 222 -2.18 0.60 -1.67
CA PRO A 222 -3.22 0.10 -0.78
C PRO A 222 -3.17 -1.43 -0.72
N ILE A 223 -3.51 -2.01 0.43
CA ILE A 223 -3.48 -3.46 0.65
C ILE A 223 -4.88 -4.02 0.91
N PRO A 224 -5.15 -5.29 0.60
CA PRO A 224 -6.31 -5.98 1.18
C PRO A 224 -6.22 -5.85 2.72
N PRO A 225 -7.30 -5.44 3.42
CA PRO A 225 -8.69 -5.40 2.97
C PRO A 225 -9.24 -4.01 2.61
N THR A 226 -8.37 -3.04 2.34
CA THR A 226 -8.74 -1.67 1.98
C THR A 226 -9.81 -1.65 0.91
N ARG A 227 -10.80 -0.76 1.08
CA ARG A 227 -11.82 -0.47 0.07
C ARG A 227 -11.60 0.91 -0.50
N MET A 228 -12.06 1.12 -1.73
CA MET A 228 -11.99 2.40 -2.43
C MET A 228 -13.30 2.59 -3.19
N GLY A 229 -14.10 3.58 -2.77
CA GLY A 229 -15.43 3.79 -3.32
C GLY A 229 -16.34 2.57 -3.14
N GLY A 230 -16.19 1.85 -2.02
CA GLY A 230 -16.93 0.64 -1.75
C GLY A 230 -16.45 -0.61 -2.49
N ALA A 231 -15.49 -0.53 -3.40
CA ALA A 231 -14.91 -1.72 -4.05
C ALA A 231 -13.64 -2.18 -3.30
N PRO A 232 -13.45 -3.49 -3.07
CA PRO A 232 -12.28 -3.99 -2.36
C PRO A 232 -11.01 -3.93 -3.23
N VAL A 233 -9.88 -3.63 -2.61
CA VAL A 233 -8.56 -3.96 -3.16
C VAL A 233 -8.36 -5.46 -3.02
N MET A 234 -8.18 -6.14 -4.15
CA MET A 234 -8.11 -7.59 -4.20
C MET A 234 -6.72 -8.06 -4.60
N ARG A 235 -6.23 -9.13 -3.97
CA ARG A 235 -5.08 -9.85 -4.49
C ARG A 235 -5.50 -10.68 -5.70
N LEU A 236 -4.81 -10.50 -6.82
CA LEU A 236 -4.99 -11.31 -8.04
C LEU A 236 -3.78 -12.22 -8.26
N GLY A 237 -2.58 -11.65 -8.27
CA GLY A 237 -1.31 -12.36 -8.49
C GLY A 237 -0.47 -12.53 -7.23
N PRO A 238 0.65 -13.26 -7.31
CA PRO A 238 1.66 -13.26 -6.26
C PRO A 238 2.38 -11.91 -6.16
N CYS A 239 2.92 -11.61 -4.98
CA CYS A 239 4.02 -10.67 -4.85
C CYS A 239 5.29 -11.40 -5.34
N ARG A 240 5.96 -10.87 -6.37
CA ARG A 240 7.10 -11.55 -7.03
C ARG A 240 8.41 -11.10 -6.39
N LYS A 241 9.50 -11.86 -6.57
CA LYS A 241 10.84 -11.31 -6.31
C LYS A 241 11.19 -10.33 -7.42
N LEU A 242 11.91 -9.25 -7.10
CA LEU A 242 12.40 -8.29 -8.09
C LEU A 242 13.36 -9.01 -9.05
N PRO A 243 13.02 -9.15 -10.35
CA PRO A 243 13.92 -9.79 -11.29
C PRO A 243 15.07 -8.85 -11.67
N ALA A 244 16.22 -9.42 -12.01
CA ALA A 244 17.45 -8.67 -12.30
C ALA A 244 17.28 -7.65 -13.45
N TRP A 245 16.47 -7.97 -14.46
CA TRP A 245 16.21 -7.07 -15.58
C TRP A 245 15.44 -5.81 -15.14
N LEU A 246 14.52 -5.93 -14.17
CA LEU A 246 13.75 -4.79 -13.66
C LEU A 246 14.60 -3.96 -12.68
N ASP A 247 15.44 -4.61 -11.88
CA ASP A 247 16.46 -3.92 -11.07
C ASP A 247 17.42 -3.10 -11.94
N ALA A 248 17.92 -3.69 -13.03
CA ALA A 248 18.79 -3.00 -13.99
C ALA A 248 18.09 -1.79 -14.62
N ALA A 249 16.84 -1.96 -15.10
CA ALA A 249 16.05 -0.86 -15.68
C ALA A 249 15.80 0.27 -14.66
N LEU A 250 15.47 -0.07 -13.41
CA LEU A 250 15.31 0.92 -12.33
C LEU A 250 16.57 1.74 -12.11
N ARG A 251 17.74 1.10 -12.08
CA ARG A 251 19.02 1.77 -11.86
C ARG A 251 19.44 2.61 -13.05
N GLU A 252 19.25 2.10 -14.26
CA GLU A 252 19.55 2.81 -15.49
C GLU A 252 18.69 4.08 -15.63
N HIS A 253 17.36 3.94 -15.57
CA HIS A 253 16.44 5.05 -15.78
C HIS A 253 16.30 5.96 -14.55
N GLY A 254 16.35 5.42 -13.33
CA GLY A 254 16.22 6.20 -12.11
C GLY A 254 17.44 7.07 -11.78
N SER A 255 18.60 6.80 -12.40
CA SER A 255 19.79 7.64 -12.28
C SER A 255 19.73 8.94 -13.09
N GLN A 256 18.81 9.03 -14.06
CA GLN A 256 18.71 10.18 -14.98
C GLN A 256 17.86 11.34 -14.44
N SER A 257 17.19 11.18 -13.30
CA SER A 257 16.25 12.14 -12.72
C SER A 257 16.82 13.05 -11.61
N VAL A 258 18.13 13.06 -11.37
CA VAL A 258 18.76 14.05 -10.48
C VAL A 258 19.60 15.01 -11.32
N PRO A 259 19.10 16.20 -11.71
CA PRO A 259 20.01 17.29 -11.94
C PRO A 259 20.62 17.61 -10.58
N LEU A 260 21.89 17.25 -10.41
CA LEU A 260 22.76 17.90 -9.44
C LEU A 260 22.80 19.39 -9.84
N SER A 261 21.90 20.21 -9.29
CA SER A 261 22.13 21.65 -9.24
C SER A 261 23.38 21.83 -8.38
N ALA A 262 24.49 22.03 -9.06
CA ALA A 262 25.80 22.23 -8.50
C ALA A 262 25.85 23.50 -7.62
N ALA A 263 26.61 23.36 -6.52
CA ALA A 263 27.33 24.38 -5.76
C ALA A 263 26.54 25.51 -5.08
#